data_AF-A0AAN8QG44-F1
#
_entry.id   AF-A0AAN8QG44-F1
#
_cell.length_a   1.000
_cell.length_b   1.000
_cell.length_c   1.000
_cell.angle_alpha   90.00
_cell.angle_beta   90.00
_cell.angle_gamma   90.00
#
_symmetry.space_group_name_H-M   'P 1'
#
loop_
_entity.id
_entity.type
_entity.pdbx_description
1 polymer ?
#
loop_
_entity_poly.entity_id
_entity_poly.type
_entity_poly.pdbx_seq_one_letter_code
_entity_poly.pdbx_strand_id
1 'polypeptide(L)'
;MIWCSQGNNKIWFIWKIPHNHGQRDINKSLEISKEIEDKHIEHYHSRVMRQKFVEHYDRIILNPKKCSSATVLEEIYQDLTGDMSASPTIEHKEVRNRLRVYLDAGIENPDIAVDLREINSGQPRKYDVFFEAVENFIISERTLNAAHERRHDEIGRLAVAISIRDLITQVSKTLDSSVPVPSESYLRLQFWPKNKHYHTALHYTGRFNLRYQIQTRQLRGEHVDLHYANTVFRHLREFLIKFREQGTFLSIDDKCHVKVGEPGSPVAFVPRGRQMIVHGDGQAFTATDHDFTKFKLVPSAVLLTDIPKDIGGSFYQGNLQVILKDQVFETSKPFRHAAELNKILELKFVTPIVAIYSDGGPDHRITYLSVQLSLIALFVNLDLDMLVAARTAPLQSFRNPVERCMATLNLGLQFVSISRAKMDDEAEKAIKKSSTLKALRDVAEKKPQDLKDKMKQSVHKPIGLLESVFERLQYTSQPVCTTGSASEEEISKITQAVLDLDPNIDVNKL
;
A
#
# COMPACT_ATOMS: atom_id res chain seq x y z
N MET A 1 -56.48 34.00 3.95
CA MET A 1 -57.57 33.01 3.91
C MET A 1 -57.43 32.24 2.61
N ILE A 2 -57.25 30.93 2.70
CA ILE A 2 -56.96 30.03 1.58
C ILE A 2 -58.31 29.60 0.99
N TRP A 3 -58.50 29.70 -0.33
CA TRP A 3 -59.06 28.66 -1.22
C TRP A 3 -59.49 29.24 -2.57
N CYS A 4 -58.99 28.64 -3.65
CA CYS A 4 -59.71 28.54 -4.92
C CYS A 4 -59.37 27.15 -5.48
N SER A 5 -60.40 26.33 -5.68
CA SER A 5 -60.27 25.00 -6.25
C SER A 5 -60.92 25.01 -7.63
N GLN A 6 -60.19 24.65 -8.67
CA GLN A 6 -60.80 24.42 -9.98
C GLN A 6 -60.28 23.10 -10.51
N GLY A 7 -61.19 22.13 -10.64
CA GLY A 7 -60.89 20.80 -11.11
C GLY A 7 -61.43 20.59 -12.51
N ASN A 8 -60.60 20.04 -13.39
CA ASN A 8 -61.06 19.19 -14.47
C ASN A 8 -60.48 17.79 -14.24
N ASN A 9 -61.35 16.78 -14.18
CA ASN A 9 -61.02 15.35 -14.22
C ASN A 9 -59.97 14.80 -13.21
N LYS A 10 -60.28 14.95 -11.91
CA LYS A 10 -59.79 14.17 -10.75
C LYS A 10 -58.55 14.68 -9.98
N ILE A 11 -57.95 15.81 -10.33
CA ILE A 11 -56.83 16.38 -9.57
C ILE A 11 -57.20 17.77 -9.05
N TRP A 12 -56.85 18.04 -7.79
CA TRP A 12 -57.10 19.32 -7.11
C TRP A 12 -55.77 19.99 -6.78
N PHE A 13 -55.58 21.22 -7.23
CA PHE A 13 -54.39 22.01 -6.92
C PHE A 13 -54.70 23.05 -5.85
N ILE A 14 -53.82 23.18 -4.84
CA ILE A 14 -53.96 24.14 -3.74
C ILE A 14 -52.69 24.97 -3.63
N TRP A 15 -52.80 26.29 -3.68
CA TRP A 15 -51.68 27.19 -3.41
C TRP A 15 -52.11 28.51 -2.73
N LYS A 16 -51.13 29.27 -2.23
CA LYS A 16 -51.33 30.48 -1.44
C LYS A 16 -51.53 31.70 -2.35
N ILE A 17 -52.65 32.42 -2.20
CA ILE A 17 -52.97 33.62 -2.98
C ILE A 17 -52.52 34.89 -2.20
N PRO A 18 -52.03 35.95 -2.87
CA PRO A 18 -51.69 37.23 -2.23
C PRO A 18 -52.87 37.89 -1.50
N HIS A 19 -52.58 38.56 -0.38
CA HIS A 19 -53.61 39.16 0.48
C HIS A 19 -54.37 40.32 -0.20
N ASN A 20 -53.71 41.09 -1.08
CA ASN A 20 -54.31 42.22 -1.80
C ASN A 20 -55.28 41.76 -2.90
N HIS A 21 -56.54 42.19 -2.80
CA HIS A 21 -57.61 41.80 -3.73
C HIS A 21 -57.38 42.28 -5.17
N GLY A 22 -56.68 43.41 -5.38
CA GLY A 22 -56.38 43.94 -6.72
C GLY A 22 -55.27 43.21 -7.49
N GLN A 23 -54.60 42.22 -6.89
CA GLN A 23 -53.55 41.40 -7.51
C GLN A 23 -54.01 39.94 -7.76
N ARG A 24 -55.29 39.63 -7.55
CA ARG A 24 -55.83 38.28 -7.73
C ARG A 24 -56.32 38.11 -9.17
N ASP A 25 -55.51 37.46 -10.00
CA ASP A 25 -55.88 37.13 -11.38
C ASP A 25 -56.28 35.64 -11.49
N ILE A 26 -57.57 35.41 -11.73
CA ILE A 26 -58.16 34.06 -11.85
C ILE A 26 -57.75 33.43 -13.19
N ASN A 27 -57.57 34.22 -14.25
CA ASN A 27 -57.18 33.70 -15.57
C ASN A 27 -55.74 33.19 -15.55
N LYS A 28 -54.85 33.92 -14.86
CA LYS A 28 -53.47 33.49 -14.66
C LYS A 28 -53.36 32.20 -13.83
N SER A 29 -54.29 32.02 -12.89
CA SER A 29 -54.40 30.79 -12.10
C SER A 29 -54.80 29.58 -12.95
N LEU A 30 -55.75 29.78 -13.89
CA LEU A 30 -56.16 28.77 -14.87
C LEU A 30 -55.04 28.41 -15.86
N GLU A 31 -54.28 29.40 -16.31
CA GLU A 31 -53.15 29.21 -17.22
C GLU A 31 -52.05 28.38 -16.56
N ILE A 32 -51.73 28.67 -15.30
CA ILE A 32 -50.76 27.89 -14.50
C ILE A 32 -51.27 26.46 -14.26
N SER A 33 -52.56 26.27 -13.96
CA SER A 33 -53.11 24.92 -13.79
C SER A 33 -53.01 24.08 -15.07
N LYS A 34 -53.31 24.67 -16.24
CA LYS A 34 -53.15 23.99 -17.53
C LYS A 34 -51.69 23.69 -17.85
N GLU A 35 -50.78 24.63 -17.58
CA GLU A 35 -49.35 24.41 -17.79
C GLU A 35 -48.81 23.26 -16.93
N ILE A 36 -49.29 23.13 -15.68
CA ILE A 36 -48.91 22.02 -14.80
C ILE A 36 -49.46 20.70 -15.32
N GLU A 37 -50.72 20.66 -15.76
CA GLU A 37 -51.31 19.44 -16.37
C GLU A 37 -50.54 18.98 -17.61
N ASP A 38 -50.19 19.90 -18.52
CA ASP A 38 -49.57 19.54 -19.80
C ASP A 38 -48.07 19.23 -19.67
N LYS A 39 -47.33 19.89 -18.77
CA LYS A 39 -45.86 19.79 -18.72
C LYS A 39 -45.29 19.00 -17.54
N HIS A 40 -46.04 18.87 -16.45
CA HIS A 40 -45.50 18.37 -15.18
C HIS A 40 -46.18 17.11 -14.65
N ILE A 41 -47.28 16.67 -15.27
CA ILE A 41 -47.96 15.44 -14.91
C ILE A 41 -47.59 14.34 -15.91
N GLU A 42 -46.97 13.28 -15.38
CA GLU A 42 -46.63 12.09 -16.16
C GLU A 42 -47.91 11.36 -16.60
N HIS A 43 -48.01 11.07 -17.89
CA HIS A 43 -49.13 10.34 -18.47
C HIS A 43 -48.85 8.82 -18.38
N TYR A 44 -49.72 8.07 -17.72
CA TYR A 44 -49.58 6.62 -17.54
C TYR A 44 -50.68 5.86 -18.26
N HIS A 45 -50.31 4.97 -19.18
CA HIS A 45 -51.26 4.12 -19.89
C HIS A 45 -51.34 2.73 -19.26
N SER A 46 -52.53 2.12 -19.31
CA SER A 46 -52.73 0.76 -18.83
C SER A 46 -52.06 -0.26 -19.77
N ARG A 47 -51.63 -1.40 -19.22
CA ARG A 47 -51.02 -2.50 -20.00
C ARG A 47 -51.92 -2.96 -21.16
N VAL A 48 -53.24 -2.93 -20.98
CA VAL A 48 -54.22 -3.31 -21.99
C VAL A 48 -54.21 -2.36 -23.19
N MET A 49 -54.00 -1.05 -22.98
CA MET A 49 -53.94 -0.08 -24.07
C MET A 49 -52.67 -0.27 -24.91
N ARG A 50 -51.53 -0.48 -24.26
CA ARG A 50 -50.26 -0.81 -24.94
C ARG A 50 -50.38 -2.09 -25.76
N GLN A 51 -50.92 -3.15 -25.14
CA GLN A 51 -51.07 -4.45 -25.79
C GLN A 51 -51.97 -4.37 -27.04
N LYS A 52 -53.10 -3.65 -26.96
CA LYS A 52 -53.98 -3.43 -28.13
C LYS A 52 -53.29 -2.71 -29.28
N PHE A 53 -52.42 -1.74 -28.98
CA PHE A 53 -51.65 -1.05 -30.01
C PHE A 53 -50.65 -2.00 -30.69
N VAL A 54 -49.86 -2.74 -29.90
CA VAL A 54 -48.91 -3.71 -30.43
C VAL A 54 -49.65 -4.75 -31.28
N GLU A 55 -50.73 -5.35 -30.78
CA GLU A 55 -51.52 -6.34 -31.52
C GLU A 55 -52.12 -5.81 -32.83
N HIS A 56 -52.47 -4.53 -32.88
CA HIS A 56 -53.05 -3.90 -34.06
C HIS A 56 -52.01 -3.63 -35.16
N TYR A 57 -50.82 -3.16 -34.78
CA TYR A 57 -49.77 -2.75 -35.72
C TYR A 57 -48.73 -3.84 -36.03
N ASP A 58 -48.61 -4.86 -35.18
CA ASP A 58 -47.70 -6.00 -35.41
C ASP A 58 -48.02 -6.69 -36.75
N ARG A 59 -49.30 -6.75 -37.14
CA ARG A 59 -49.71 -7.34 -38.43
C ARG A 59 -49.31 -6.53 -39.67
N ILE A 60 -49.04 -5.23 -39.51
CA ILE A 60 -48.74 -4.31 -40.62
C ILE A 60 -47.22 -4.22 -40.85
N ILE A 61 -46.42 -4.39 -39.79
CA ILE A 61 -44.96 -4.16 -39.81
C ILE A 61 -44.15 -5.43 -40.17
N LEU A 62 -44.74 -6.63 -40.16
CA LEU A 62 -43.98 -7.87 -40.32
C LEU A 62 -43.61 -8.20 -41.77
N ASN A 63 -42.33 -7.98 -42.10
CA ASN A 63 -41.58 -8.81 -43.04
C ASN A 63 -41.05 -10.04 -42.25
N PRO A 64 -41.37 -11.31 -42.62
CA PRO A 64 -41.20 -12.48 -41.74
C PRO A 64 -39.75 -12.88 -41.39
N LYS A 65 -38.73 -12.12 -41.80
CA LYS A 65 -37.32 -12.50 -41.71
C LYS A 65 -36.39 -11.46 -41.09
N LYS A 66 -36.90 -10.33 -40.57
CA LYS A 66 -36.05 -9.29 -39.95
C LYS A 66 -36.66 -8.79 -38.64
N CYS A 67 -36.00 -9.13 -37.53
CA CYS A 67 -35.86 -8.39 -36.27
C CYS A 67 -37.11 -7.97 -35.46
N SER A 68 -37.21 -8.49 -34.22
CA SER A 68 -37.58 -7.74 -33.00
C SER A 68 -38.68 -6.64 -33.09
N SER A 69 -39.91 -6.99 -33.50
CA SER A 69 -41.00 -6.00 -33.69
C SER A 69 -41.54 -5.37 -32.39
N ALA A 70 -41.58 -6.11 -31.28
CA ALA A 70 -42.29 -5.68 -30.06
C ALA A 70 -41.67 -4.44 -29.41
N THR A 71 -40.34 -4.39 -29.26
CA THR A 71 -39.66 -3.27 -28.59
C THR A 71 -39.71 -1.98 -29.42
N VAL A 72 -39.71 -2.10 -30.75
CA VAL A 72 -39.83 -0.96 -31.67
C VAL A 72 -41.25 -0.41 -31.65
N LEU A 73 -42.27 -1.28 -31.69
CA LEU A 73 -43.66 -0.88 -31.56
C LEU A 73 -43.96 -0.19 -30.22
N GLU A 74 -43.32 -0.64 -29.14
CA GLU A 74 -43.42 0.03 -27.84
C GLU A 74 -42.81 1.43 -27.84
N GLU A 75 -41.65 1.64 -28.47
CA GLU A 75 -41.05 2.99 -28.54
C GLU A 75 -41.89 3.92 -29.42
N ILE A 76 -42.39 3.43 -30.57
CA ILE A 76 -43.32 4.18 -31.42
C ILE A 76 -44.58 4.58 -30.62
N TYR A 77 -45.10 3.67 -29.79
CA TYR A 77 -46.24 3.97 -28.93
C TYR A 77 -45.90 5.05 -27.91
N GLN A 78 -44.74 4.98 -27.25
CA GLN A 78 -44.33 5.99 -26.26
C GLN A 78 -44.10 7.36 -26.91
N ASP A 79 -43.44 7.42 -28.07
CA ASP A 79 -43.17 8.68 -28.78
C ASP A 79 -44.46 9.36 -29.26
N LEU A 80 -45.44 8.58 -29.72
CA LEU A 80 -46.73 9.11 -30.19
C LEU A 80 -47.67 9.52 -29.04
N THR A 81 -47.56 8.87 -27.88
CA THR A 81 -48.54 9.02 -26.79
C THR A 81 -48.02 9.72 -25.53
N GLY A 82 -46.70 9.92 -25.40
CA GLY A 82 -46.09 10.50 -24.21
C GLY A 82 -46.13 9.60 -22.97
N ASP A 83 -46.34 8.29 -23.15
CA ASP A 83 -46.55 7.34 -22.06
C ASP A 83 -45.26 7.03 -21.29
N MET A 84 -45.24 7.35 -19.99
CA MET A 84 -44.07 7.26 -19.10
C MET A 84 -43.98 5.95 -18.30
N SER A 85 -44.86 4.97 -18.52
CA SER A 85 -44.84 3.77 -17.66
C SER A 85 -43.58 2.91 -17.87
N ALA A 86 -43.03 2.42 -16.75
CA ALA A 86 -41.75 1.71 -16.69
C ALA A 86 -41.66 0.45 -17.58
N SER A 87 -40.44 0.15 -18.06
CA SER A 87 -40.14 -1.08 -18.78
C SER A 87 -40.27 -2.31 -17.87
N PRO A 88 -40.74 -3.46 -18.37
CA PRO A 88 -41.02 -4.64 -17.56
C PRO A 88 -39.75 -5.32 -17.00
N THR A 89 -38.61 -5.22 -17.69
CA THR A 89 -37.32 -5.79 -17.24
C THR A 89 -36.16 -4.82 -17.48
N ILE A 90 -35.04 -5.05 -16.76
CA ILE A 90 -33.80 -4.26 -16.89
C ILE A 90 -33.21 -4.40 -18.29
N GLU A 91 -33.24 -5.61 -18.86
CA GLU A 91 -32.78 -5.91 -20.21
C GLU A 91 -33.59 -5.15 -21.26
N HIS A 92 -34.92 -5.11 -21.12
CA HIS A 92 -35.79 -4.31 -22.00
C HIS A 92 -35.47 -2.81 -21.91
N LYS A 93 -35.19 -2.30 -20.71
CA LYS A 93 -34.81 -0.90 -20.51
C LYS A 93 -33.50 -0.56 -21.23
N GLU A 94 -32.52 -1.46 -21.20
CA GLU A 94 -31.23 -1.22 -21.84
C GLU A 94 -31.30 -1.30 -23.37
N VAL A 95 -32.06 -2.26 -23.91
CA VAL A 95 -32.34 -2.33 -25.36
C VAL A 95 -33.07 -1.07 -25.83
N ARG A 96 -34.05 -0.60 -25.05
CA ARG A 96 -34.82 0.62 -25.36
C ARG A 96 -33.96 1.87 -25.38
N ASN A 97 -33.10 2.07 -24.38
CA ASN A 97 -32.18 3.21 -24.34
C ASN A 97 -31.26 3.25 -25.57
N ARG A 98 -30.79 2.09 -26.03
CA ARG A 98 -29.97 1.99 -27.24
C ARG A 98 -30.78 2.26 -28.51
N LEU A 99 -32.03 1.80 -28.57
CA LEU A 99 -32.94 2.05 -29.69
C LEU A 99 -33.29 3.54 -29.81
N ARG A 100 -33.49 4.24 -28.69
CA ARG A 100 -33.71 5.68 -28.67
C ARG A 100 -32.52 6.46 -29.22
N VAL A 101 -31.31 6.13 -28.75
CA VAL A 101 -30.07 6.70 -29.31
C VAL A 101 -29.94 6.42 -30.81
N TYR A 102 -30.38 5.24 -31.25
CA TYR A 102 -30.38 4.87 -32.67
C TYR A 102 -31.38 5.70 -33.51
N LEU A 103 -32.60 5.92 -33.00
CA LEU A 103 -33.62 6.76 -33.65
C LEU A 103 -33.21 8.23 -33.67
N ASP A 104 -32.68 8.76 -32.57
CA ASP A 104 -32.20 10.14 -32.45
C ASP A 104 -30.98 10.43 -33.35
N ALA A 105 -30.18 9.39 -33.68
CA ALA A 105 -28.99 9.51 -34.53
C ALA A 105 -29.30 9.61 -36.03
N GLY A 106 -30.57 9.53 -36.46
CA GLY A 106 -31.00 9.87 -37.83
C GLY A 106 -30.36 9.04 -38.94
N ILE A 107 -30.04 7.77 -38.70
CA ILE A 107 -29.36 6.93 -39.70
C ILE A 107 -30.37 6.41 -40.72
N GLU A 108 -30.30 6.90 -41.96
CA GLU A 108 -31.22 6.62 -43.08
C GLU A 108 -31.16 5.17 -43.63
N ASN A 109 -30.42 4.24 -43.01
CA ASN A 109 -30.16 2.91 -43.58
C ASN A 109 -30.70 1.75 -42.70
N PRO A 110 -31.79 1.07 -43.12
CA PRO A 110 -32.44 0.01 -42.35
C PRO A 110 -31.65 -1.33 -42.29
N ASP A 111 -30.55 -1.47 -43.03
CA ASP A 111 -29.77 -2.71 -43.09
C ASP A 111 -28.62 -2.80 -42.04
N ILE A 112 -28.45 -1.80 -41.18
CA ILE A 112 -27.37 -1.76 -40.17
C ILE A 112 -27.78 -2.46 -38.85
N ALA A 113 -29.07 -2.68 -38.61
CA ALA A 113 -29.56 -3.36 -37.40
C ALA A 113 -29.45 -4.89 -37.51
N VAL A 114 -28.23 -5.42 -37.39
CA VAL A 114 -27.96 -6.87 -37.26
C VAL A 114 -27.92 -7.23 -35.77
N ASP A 115 -28.73 -8.20 -35.34
CA ASP A 115 -28.67 -8.73 -33.97
C ASP A 115 -27.34 -9.48 -33.78
N LEU A 116 -26.42 -8.86 -33.03
CA LEU A 116 -25.08 -9.40 -32.77
C LEU A 116 -25.11 -10.76 -32.04
N ARG A 117 -26.26 -11.20 -31.52
CA ARG A 117 -26.44 -12.55 -30.96
C ARG A 117 -26.31 -13.65 -32.02
N GLU A 118 -26.56 -13.36 -33.30
CA GLU A 118 -26.38 -14.32 -34.40
C GLU A 118 -24.90 -14.66 -34.67
N ILE A 119 -23.97 -13.81 -34.22
CA ILE A 119 -22.52 -13.98 -34.43
C ILE A 119 -21.89 -14.83 -33.31
N ASN A 120 -22.58 -15.03 -32.19
CA ASN A 120 -22.11 -15.86 -31.08
C ASN A 120 -22.44 -17.35 -31.28
N SER A 121 -21.89 -17.96 -32.33
CA SER A 121 -21.67 -19.41 -32.33
C SER A 121 -20.45 -19.69 -31.45
N GLY A 122 -20.65 -20.37 -30.32
CA GLY A 122 -19.60 -20.62 -29.32
C GLY A 122 -18.32 -21.16 -29.95
N GLN A 123 -17.28 -20.33 -30.03
CA GLN A 123 -16.01 -20.73 -30.62
C GLN A 123 -15.36 -21.86 -29.79
N PRO A 124 -14.72 -22.84 -30.43
CA PRO A 124 -13.86 -23.79 -29.73
C PRO A 124 -12.75 -23.01 -29.00
N ARG A 125 -12.62 -23.25 -27.70
CA ARG A 125 -11.70 -22.50 -26.84
C ARG A 125 -10.27 -22.91 -27.18
N LYS A 126 -9.61 -22.06 -27.97
CA LYS A 126 -8.22 -22.18 -28.47
C LYS A 126 -7.19 -22.66 -27.43
N TYR A 127 -7.41 -22.45 -26.14
CA TYR A 127 -6.44 -22.68 -25.06
C TYR A 127 -6.85 -23.78 -24.06
N ASP A 128 -7.89 -24.58 -24.32
CA ASP A 128 -8.40 -25.54 -23.34
C ASP A 128 -7.36 -26.59 -22.91
N VAL A 129 -6.59 -27.13 -23.86
CA VAL A 129 -5.50 -28.09 -23.58
C VAL A 129 -4.45 -27.49 -22.62
N PHE A 130 -4.11 -26.21 -22.81
CA PHE A 130 -3.21 -25.50 -21.91
C PHE A 130 -3.84 -25.30 -20.52
N PHE A 131 -5.13 -24.98 -20.45
CA PHE A 131 -5.81 -24.77 -19.18
C PHE A 131 -5.98 -26.06 -18.36
N GLU A 132 -6.22 -27.19 -19.00
CA GLU A 132 -6.23 -28.51 -18.33
C GLU A 132 -4.86 -28.86 -17.76
N ALA A 133 -3.79 -28.56 -18.47
CA ALA A 133 -2.43 -28.76 -17.96
C ALA A 133 -2.11 -27.86 -16.76
N VAL A 134 -2.59 -26.61 -16.74
CA VAL A 134 -2.50 -25.71 -15.58
C VAL A 134 -3.25 -26.30 -14.38
N GLU A 135 -4.44 -26.86 -14.58
CA GLU A 135 -5.24 -27.48 -13.51
C GLU A 135 -4.57 -28.72 -12.93
N ASN A 136 -4.04 -29.59 -13.79
CA ASN A 136 -3.27 -30.77 -13.39
C ASN A 136 -1.99 -30.39 -12.62
N PHE A 137 -1.30 -29.33 -13.05
CA PHE A 137 -0.12 -28.80 -12.38
C PHE A 137 -0.44 -28.22 -11.00
N ILE A 138 -1.60 -27.57 -10.83
CA ILE A 138 -2.08 -27.08 -9.53
C ILE A 138 -2.42 -28.26 -8.60
N ILE A 139 -3.04 -29.32 -9.13
CA ILE A 139 -3.45 -30.50 -8.37
C ILE A 139 -2.22 -31.29 -7.91
N SER A 140 -1.30 -31.65 -8.81
CA SER A 140 -0.12 -32.46 -8.49
C SER A 140 0.74 -31.86 -7.39
N GLU A 141 0.93 -30.55 -7.42
CA GLU A 141 1.72 -29.80 -6.45
C GLU A 141 1.00 -29.57 -5.12
N ARG A 142 -0.34 -29.50 -5.11
CA ARG A 142 -1.12 -29.55 -3.87
C ARG A 142 -0.91 -30.88 -3.15
N THR A 143 -0.86 -32.00 -3.88
CA THR A 143 -0.67 -33.33 -3.30
C THR A 143 0.77 -33.55 -2.79
N LEU A 144 1.78 -33.05 -3.50
CA LEU A 144 3.20 -33.15 -3.10
C LEU A 144 3.53 -32.28 -1.88
N ASN A 145 3.02 -31.05 -1.81
CA ASN A 145 3.29 -30.14 -0.69
C ASN A 145 2.40 -30.38 0.54
N ALA A 146 1.26 -31.10 0.40
CA ALA A 146 0.43 -31.52 1.54
C ALA A 146 1.15 -32.46 2.51
N ALA A 147 2.17 -33.19 2.06
CA ALA A 147 3.00 -34.04 2.93
C ALA A 147 3.94 -33.23 3.85
N HIS A 148 4.25 -31.97 3.51
CA HIS A 148 5.24 -31.16 4.23
C HIS A 148 4.63 -30.08 5.16
N GLU A 149 3.30 -29.89 5.16
CA GLU A 149 2.63 -28.82 5.89
C GLU A 149 1.48 -29.34 6.76
N ARG A 150 1.79 -30.20 7.74
CA ARG A 150 0.89 -30.42 8.90
C ARG A 150 0.86 -29.18 9.78
N ARG A 151 0.15 -28.13 9.39
CA ARG A 151 -0.34 -27.07 10.28
C ARG A 151 -1.71 -26.60 9.81
N HIS A 152 -2.68 -26.73 10.71
CA HIS A 152 -4.07 -26.32 10.56
C HIS A 152 -4.19 -24.87 10.07
N ASP A 153 -4.70 -24.70 8.86
CA ASP A 153 -5.62 -23.65 8.40
C ASP A 153 -6.00 -23.99 6.95
N GLU A 154 -7.28 -23.93 6.60
CA GLU A 154 -7.87 -24.38 5.31
C GLU A 154 -7.41 -23.63 4.05
N ILE A 155 -6.36 -22.82 4.14
CA ILE A 155 -5.82 -22.04 3.01
C ILE A 155 -4.41 -22.53 2.70
N GLY A 156 -4.34 -23.64 1.95
CA GLY A 156 -3.09 -24.16 1.39
C GLY A 156 -2.39 -23.08 0.57
N ARG A 157 -1.16 -22.73 0.96
CA ARG A 157 -0.30 -21.82 0.18
C ARG A 157 0.17 -22.58 -1.05
N LEU A 158 -0.30 -22.20 -2.24
CA LEU A 158 0.35 -22.67 -3.47
C LEU A 158 1.71 -21.97 -3.61
N ALA A 159 2.77 -22.60 -3.12
CA ALA A 159 4.17 -22.22 -3.36
C ALA A 159 4.67 -22.72 -4.73
N VAL A 160 3.80 -22.73 -5.74
CA VAL A 160 3.98 -23.56 -6.94
C VAL A 160 4.51 -22.76 -8.14
N ALA A 161 4.09 -21.50 -8.30
CA ALA A 161 4.60 -20.61 -9.34
C ALA A 161 4.87 -19.21 -8.78
N ILE A 162 6.06 -18.68 -9.05
CA ILE A 162 6.54 -17.40 -8.52
C ILE A 162 5.81 -16.21 -9.18
N SER A 163 5.36 -16.39 -10.41
CA SER A 163 4.60 -15.40 -11.20
C SER A 163 3.75 -16.08 -12.28
N ILE A 164 2.85 -15.34 -12.96
CA ILE A 164 2.11 -15.85 -14.13
C ILE A 164 3.09 -16.31 -15.22
N ARG A 165 4.17 -15.56 -15.46
CA ARG A 165 5.18 -15.92 -16.46
C ARG A 165 5.85 -17.25 -16.12
N ASP A 166 6.19 -17.43 -14.85
CA ASP A 166 6.77 -18.66 -14.34
C ASP A 166 5.79 -19.84 -14.45
N LEU A 167 4.51 -19.63 -14.11
CA LEU A 167 3.46 -20.63 -14.31
C LEU A 167 3.35 -21.07 -15.77
N ILE A 168 3.33 -20.11 -16.71
CA ILE A 168 3.33 -20.40 -18.14
C ILE A 168 4.58 -21.20 -18.51
N THR A 169 5.76 -20.78 -18.05
CA THR A 169 7.04 -21.43 -18.37
C THR A 169 7.08 -22.89 -17.88
N GLN A 170 6.55 -23.16 -16.68
CA GLN A 170 6.55 -24.50 -16.10
C GLN A 170 5.55 -25.42 -16.78
N VAL A 171 4.33 -24.93 -17.08
CA VAL A 171 3.31 -25.71 -17.78
C VAL A 171 3.67 -25.91 -19.26
N SER A 172 4.32 -24.93 -19.89
CA SER A 172 4.80 -25.09 -21.27
C SER A 172 5.93 -26.11 -21.40
N LYS A 173 6.68 -26.44 -20.33
CA LYS A 173 7.70 -27.51 -20.35
C LYS A 173 7.11 -28.92 -20.38
N THR A 174 5.87 -29.08 -19.91
CA THR A 174 5.17 -30.38 -19.87
C THR A 174 4.26 -30.60 -21.08
N LEU A 175 4.15 -29.61 -21.97
CA LEU A 175 3.30 -29.64 -23.16
C LEU A 175 4.14 -29.67 -24.44
N ASP A 176 3.58 -30.25 -25.50
CA ASP A 176 4.18 -30.24 -26.82
C ASP A 176 4.25 -28.81 -27.40
N SER A 177 5.30 -28.53 -28.18
CA SER A 177 5.54 -27.20 -28.77
C SER A 177 4.47 -26.73 -29.77
N SER A 178 3.54 -27.61 -30.15
CA SER A 178 2.40 -27.30 -31.04
C SER A 178 1.19 -26.71 -30.31
N VAL A 179 1.15 -26.77 -28.96
CA VAL A 179 0.02 -26.28 -28.17
C VAL A 179 0.04 -24.75 -28.09
N PRO A 180 -1.06 -24.05 -28.44
CA PRO A 180 -1.14 -22.60 -28.32
C PRO A 180 -1.12 -22.18 -26.84
N VAL A 181 -0.21 -21.25 -26.50
CA VAL A 181 -0.06 -20.70 -25.14
C VAL A 181 -0.75 -19.33 -25.05
N PRO A 182 -1.57 -19.07 -24.01
CA PRO A 182 -2.22 -17.77 -23.82
C PRO A 182 -1.23 -16.70 -23.35
N SER A 183 -1.58 -15.43 -23.56
CA SER A 183 -0.80 -14.31 -22.99
C SER A 183 -0.94 -14.24 -21.47
N GLU A 184 0.05 -13.65 -20.79
CA GLU A 184 0.04 -13.47 -19.33
C GLU A 184 -1.24 -12.78 -18.85
N SER A 185 -1.66 -11.73 -19.57
CA SER A 185 -2.89 -10.98 -19.28
C SER A 185 -4.14 -11.85 -19.42
N TYR A 186 -4.20 -12.70 -20.44
CA TYR A 186 -5.36 -13.55 -20.68
C TYR A 186 -5.47 -14.69 -19.65
N LEU A 187 -4.34 -15.30 -19.29
CA LEU A 187 -4.28 -16.30 -18.21
C LEU A 187 -4.69 -15.69 -16.86
N ARG A 188 -4.28 -14.45 -16.59
CA ARG A 188 -4.65 -13.73 -15.36
C ARG A 188 -6.16 -13.55 -15.21
N LEU A 189 -6.88 -13.32 -16.31
CA LEU A 189 -8.34 -13.19 -16.28
C LEU A 189 -9.03 -14.51 -15.97
N GLN A 190 -8.34 -15.65 -16.10
CA GLN A 190 -8.89 -16.95 -15.72
C GLN A 190 -8.89 -17.21 -14.21
N PHE A 191 -8.26 -16.35 -13.42
CA PHE A 191 -8.14 -16.49 -11.97
C PHE A 191 -9.35 -15.89 -11.25
N TRP A 192 -9.47 -16.10 -9.95
CA TRP A 192 -10.45 -15.40 -9.12
C TRP A 192 -10.09 -13.91 -8.97
N PRO A 193 -11.08 -13.00 -9.02
CA PRO A 193 -10.82 -11.58 -8.85
C PRO A 193 -10.23 -11.26 -7.46
N LYS A 194 -9.33 -10.27 -7.41
CA LYS A 194 -8.69 -9.82 -6.15
C LYS A 194 -9.71 -9.32 -5.13
N ASN A 195 -10.74 -8.62 -5.60
CA ASN A 195 -11.85 -8.12 -4.81
C ASN A 195 -13.13 -8.28 -5.64
N LYS A 196 -14.09 -9.03 -5.11
CA LYS A 196 -15.39 -9.31 -5.75
C LYS A 196 -16.29 -8.07 -5.89
N HIS A 197 -16.00 -7.00 -5.16
CA HIS A 197 -16.84 -5.80 -5.11
C HIS A 197 -16.44 -4.70 -6.11
N TYR A 198 -15.32 -4.85 -6.82
CA TYR A 198 -14.92 -3.88 -7.86
C TYR A 198 -15.50 -4.28 -9.22
N HIS A 199 -15.86 -3.29 -10.04
CA HIS A 199 -16.35 -3.52 -11.42
C HIS A 199 -15.37 -4.34 -12.27
N THR A 200 -14.06 -4.23 -12.02
CA THR A 200 -13.04 -5.03 -12.72
C THR A 200 -13.18 -6.54 -12.48
N ALA A 201 -13.92 -6.97 -11.45
CA ALA A 201 -14.19 -8.38 -11.17
C ALA A 201 -14.98 -9.05 -12.29
N LEU A 202 -15.79 -8.29 -13.05
CA LEU A 202 -16.59 -8.78 -14.17
C LEU A 202 -15.73 -9.37 -15.31
N HIS A 203 -14.46 -8.96 -15.41
CA HIS A 203 -13.54 -9.46 -16.43
C HIS A 203 -12.88 -10.80 -16.06
N TYR A 204 -13.02 -11.25 -14.81
CA TYR A 204 -12.43 -12.51 -14.35
C TYR A 204 -13.42 -13.66 -14.54
N THR A 205 -12.97 -14.75 -15.17
CA THR A 205 -13.81 -15.94 -15.39
C THR A 205 -13.84 -16.87 -14.18
N GLY A 206 -12.83 -16.81 -13.30
CA GLY A 206 -12.73 -17.67 -12.12
C GLY A 206 -12.50 -19.15 -12.42
N ARG A 207 -12.10 -19.51 -13.65
CA ARG A 207 -11.85 -20.90 -14.08
C ARG A 207 -10.86 -21.61 -13.15
N PHE A 208 -9.81 -20.92 -12.73
CA PHE A 208 -8.91 -21.41 -11.70
C PHE A 208 -9.30 -20.81 -10.35
N ASN A 209 -9.48 -21.66 -9.34
CA ASN A 209 -9.66 -21.23 -7.95
C ASN A 209 -8.32 -20.76 -7.33
N LEU A 210 -7.70 -19.80 -8.01
CA LEU A 210 -6.46 -19.13 -7.63
C LEU A 210 -6.75 -17.64 -7.56
N ARG A 211 -6.29 -16.97 -6.50
CA ARG A 211 -6.43 -15.52 -6.35
C ARG A 211 -5.06 -14.90 -6.13
N TYR A 212 -4.81 -13.79 -6.81
CA TYR A 212 -3.67 -12.94 -6.46
C TYR A 212 -3.89 -12.30 -5.08
N GLN A 213 -3.14 -12.77 -4.10
CA GLN A 213 -3.13 -12.22 -2.76
C GLN A 213 -1.72 -11.75 -2.41
N ILE A 214 -1.59 -10.49 -2.00
CA ILE A 214 -0.37 -10.03 -1.35
C ILE A 214 -0.33 -10.75 -0.01
N GLN A 215 0.78 -11.40 0.31
CA GLN A 215 0.97 -12.01 1.62
C GLN A 215 0.96 -10.91 2.69
N THR A 216 -0.21 -10.66 3.24
CA THR A 216 -0.37 -9.81 4.41
C THR A 216 0.23 -10.55 5.59
N ARG A 217 1.25 -9.99 6.26
CA ARG A 217 1.73 -10.51 7.55
C ARG A 217 0.56 -10.38 8.54
N GLN A 218 -0.15 -11.48 8.78
CA GLN A 218 -1.47 -11.52 9.43
C GLN A 218 -1.46 -11.75 10.94
N LEU A 219 -0.30 -11.94 11.57
CA LEU A 219 -0.22 -11.88 13.03
C LEU A 219 -0.13 -10.42 13.46
N ARG A 220 -1.26 -9.70 13.35
CA ARG A 220 -1.42 -8.37 13.92
C ARG A 220 -2.13 -8.54 15.26
N GLY A 221 -1.39 -8.42 16.34
CA GLY A 221 -2.03 -8.32 17.66
C GLY A 221 -2.67 -6.95 17.82
N GLU A 222 -3.89 -6.92 18.32
CA GLU A 222 -4.51 -5.68 18.77
C GLU A 222 -4.18 -5.45 20.24
N HIS A 223 -3.78 -4.23 20.56
CA HIS A 223 -3.53 -3.81 21.93
C HIS A 223 -4.75 -3.05 22.45
N VAL A 224 -5.14 -3.28 23.71
CA VAL A 224 -6.31 -2.62 24.33
C VAL A 224 -6.22 -1.08 24.25
N ASP A 225 -5.01 -0.54 24.42
CA ASP A 225 -4.75 0.91 24.36
C ASP A 225 -4.52 1.47 22.95
N LEU A 226 -4.79 0.70 21.90
CA LEU A 226 -4.61 1.14 20.51
C LEU A 226 -5.38 2.44 20.23
N HIS A 227 -6.60 2.55 20.76
CA HIS A 227 -7.43 3.74 20.56
C HIS A 227 -6.81 5.00 21.19
N TYR A 228 -6.18 4.89 22.36
CA TYR A 228 -5.43 5.99 22.99
C TYR A 228 -4.20 6.37 22.17
N ALA A 229 -3.39 5.40 21.76
CA ALA A 229 -2.20 5.66 20.95
C ALA A 229 -2.54 6.31 19.60
N ASN A 230 -3.63 5.89 18.95
CA ASN A 230 -4.12 6.52 17.72
C ASN A 230 -4.59 7.96 17.95
N THR A 231 -5.21 8.22 19.10
CA THR A 231 -5.65 9.57 19.47
C THR A 231 -4.45 10.48 19.73
N VAL A 232 -3.45 10.00 20.47
CA VAL A 232 -2.18 10.73 20.68
C VAL A 232 -1.50 11.03 19.35
N PHE A 233 -1.41 10.05 18.45
CA PHE A 233 -0.80 10.26 17.13
C PHE A 233 -1.61 11.21 16.25
N ARG A 234 -2.94 11.22 16.37
CA ARG A 234 -3.79 12.22 15.71
C ARG A 234 -3.54 13.62 16.26
N HIS A 235 -3.56 13.80 17.57
CA HIS A 235 -3.29 15.10 18.20
C HIS A 235 -1.89 15.61 17.89
N LEU A 236 -0.88 14.73 17.87
CA LEU A 236 0.48 15.08 17.47
C LEU A 236 0.52 15.65 16.04
N ARG A 237 -0.19 15.01 15.11
CA ARG A 237 -0.27 15.49 13.72
C ARG A 237 -1.00 16.82 13.62
N GLU A 238 -2.12 17.00 14.32
CA GLU A 238 -2.85 18.27 14.37
C GLU A 238 -1.99 19.40 14.99
N PHE A 239 -1.24 19.10 16.04
CA PHE A 239 -0.27 19.99 16.66
C PHE A 239 0.84 20.39 15.67
N LEU A 240 1.44 19.43 14.98
CA LEU A 240 2.48 19.68 13.99
C LEU A 240 1.99 20.51 12.81
N ILE A 241 0.75 20.30 12.36
CA ILE A 241 0.14 21.14 11.31
C ILE A 241 -0.01 22.59 11.81
N LYS A 242 -0.45 22.77 13.06
CA LYS A 242 -0.60 24.11 13.66
C LYS A 242 0.73 24.86 13.75
N PHE A 243 1.82 24.16 14.09
CA PHE A 243 3.16 24.72 14.25
C PHE A 243 4.09 24.39 13.09
N ARG A 244 3.55 24.19 11.88
CA ARG A 244 4.27 23.66 10.72
C ARG A 244 5.56 24.42 10.36
N GLU A 245 5.60 25.73 10.54
CA GLU A 245 6.77 26.55 10.22
C GLU A 245 7.87 26.48 11.29
N GLN A 246 7.51 26.05 12.51
CA GLN A 246 8.37 26.04 13.70
C GLN A 246 8.62 24.62 14.23
N GLY A 247 8.05 23.61 13.57
CA GLY A 247 8.02 22.23 14.01
C GLY A 247 8.72 21.29 13.04
N THR A 248 9.58 20.42 13.57
CA THR A 248 10.18 19.30 12.84
C THR A 248 9.60 18.00 13.35
N PHE A 249 9.19 17.11 12.43
CA PHE A 249 8.66 15.80 12.78
C PHE A 249 9.61 14.68 12.36
N LEU A 250 10.09 13.92 13.34
CA LEU A 250 10.99 12.78 13.19
C LEU A 250 10.24 11.48 13.49
N SER A 251 10.28 10.55 12.55
CA SER A 251 9.85 9.17 12.76
C SER A 251 11.06 8.25 12.72
N ILE A 252 11.30 7.50 13.78
CA ILE A 252 12.53 6.73 13.98
C ILE A 252 12.25 5.26 14.23
N ASP A 253 13.09 4.39 13.68
CA ASP A 253 13.07 2.95 13.95
C ASP A 253 14.38 2.26 13.50
N ASP A 254 14.71 1.15 14.12
CA ASP A 254 15.84 0.31 13.74
C ASP A 254 15.40 -0.76 12.73
N LYS A 255 16.17 -0.91 11.66
CA LYS A 255 15.99 -2.00 10.70
C LYS A 255 16.54 -3.30 11.27
N CYS A 256 16.02 -4.42 10.76
CA CYS A 256 16.61 -5.73 11.02
C CYS A 256 18.11 -5.77 10.72
N HIS A 257 18.86 -6.45 11.59
CA HIS A 257 20.31 -6.55 11.48
C HIS A 257 20.75 -7.12 10.13
N VAL A 258 21.78 -6.48 9.56
CA VAL A 258 22.46 -6.96 8.36
C VAL A 258 23.65 -7.79 8.82
N LYS A 259 23.64 -9.08 8.53
CA LYS A 259 24.75 -9.98 8.88
C LYS A 259 25.97 -9.65 8.02
N VAL A 260 27.16 -9.64 8.63
CA VAL A 260 28.43 -9.45 7.93
C VAL A 260 29.21 -10.76 7.94
N GLY A 261 29.56 -11.25 6.74
CA GLY A 261 30.35 -12.47 6.56
C GLY A 261 31.78 -12.38 7.08
N GLU A 262 32.38 -13.53 7.37
CA GLU A 262 33.80 -13.64 7.67
C GLU A 262 34.66 -13.45 6.41
N PRO A 263 35.97 -13.16 6.53
CA PRO A 263 36.85 -12.93 5.38
C PRO A 263 36.84 -14.13 4.42
N GLY A 264 36.58 -13.87 3.14
CA GLY A 264 36.46 -14.92 2.11
C GLY A 264 35.12 -15.66 2.09
N SER A 265 34.16 -15.27 2.95
CA SER A 265 32.82 -15.86 3.00
C SER A 265 31.76 -14.75 3.12
N PRO A 266 31.47 -14.02 2.03
CA PRO A 266 30.43 -12.99 2.05
C PRO A 266 29.06 -13.61 2.34
N VAL A 267 28.21 -12.85 3.04
CA VAL A 267 26.86 -13.28 3.42
C VAL A 267 25.84 -12.38 2.73
N ALA A 268 24.86 -13.00 2.08
CA ALA A 268 23.78 -12.28 1.43
C ALA A 268 22.75 -11.82 2.47
N PHE A 269 22.22 -10.61 2.31
CA PHE A 269 21.15 -10.13 3.18
C PHE A 269 19.82 -10.87 2.93
N VAL A 270 19.47 -11.10 1.66
CA VAL A 270 18.28 -11.87 1.28
C VAL A 270 18.71 -13.26 0.79
N PRO A 271 18.29 -14.35 1.46
CA PRO A 271 18.70 -15.72 1.10
C PRO A 271 18.02 -16.28 -0.16
N ARG A 272 17.17 -15.49 -0.84
CA ARG A 272 16.50 -15.94 -2.07
C ARG A 272 17.35 -15.57 -3.27
N GLY A 273 17.86 -16.59 -3.97
CA GLY A 273 18.61 -16.44 -5.20
C GLY A 273 17.86 -15.61 -6.24
N ARG A 274 18.51 -14.55 -6.73
CA ARG A 274 18.08 -13.74 -7.87
C ARG A 274 19.27 -13.54 -8.81
N GLN A 275 18.97 -13.39 -10.10
CA GLN A 275 19.98 -13.10 -11.11
C GLN A 275 20.63 -11.74 -10.85
N MET A 276 21.95 -11.70 -10.98
CA MET A 276 22.81 -10.56 -10.66
C MET A 276 23.83 -10.35 -11.78
N ILE A 277 24.24 -9.10 -11.98
CA ILE A 277 25.35 -8.78 -12.87
C ILE A 277 26.64 -9.16 -12.13
N VAL A 278 27.41 -10.07 -12.71
CA VAL A 278 28.69 -10.56 -12.17
C VAL A 278 29.77 -10.34 -13.22
N HIS A 279 31.00 -10.07 -12.78
CA HIS A 279 32.14 -9.94 -13.67
C HIS A 279 32.44 -11.27 -14.40
N GLY A 280 32.86 -11.21 -15.66
CA GLY A 280 33.02 -12.38 -16.54
C GLY A 280 34.19 -13.31 -16.20
N ASP A 281 35.06 -12.95 -15.26
CA ASP A 281 36.32 -13.65 -14.97
C ASP A 281 36.16 -14.99 -14.23
N GLY A 282 34.96 -15.56 -14.21
CA GLY A 282 34.74 -16.93 -13.72
C GLY A 282 34.87 -17.11 -12.20
N GLN A 283 34.98 -16.05 -11.41
CA GLN A 283 34.79 -16.17 -9.95
C GLN A 283 33.34 -16.54 -9.67
N ALA A 284 33.13 -17.73 -9.10
CA ALA A 284 31.83 -18.14 -8.63
C ALA A 284 31.32 -17.14 -7.57
N PHE A 285 30.20 -16.48 -7.86
CA PHE A 285 29.55 -15.56 -6.91
C PHE A 285 28.83 -16.38 -5.84
N THR A 286 29.58 -16.89 -4.88
CA THR A 286 29.07 -17.68 -3.77
C THR A 286 28.93 -16.79 -2.54
N ALA A 287 27.70 -16.68 -2.04
CA ALA A 287 27.42 -16.09 -0.74
C ALA A 287 26.96 -17.21 0.20
N THR A 288 27.41 -17.16 1.45
CA THR A 288 26.95 -18.08 2.49
C THR A 288 25.62 -17.62 3.03
N ASP A 289 24.73 -18.58 3.32
CA ASP A 289 23.37 -18.22 3.72
C ASP A 289 23.32 -17.63 5.13
N HIS A 290 23.74 -18.33 6.21
CA HIS A 290 23.41 -17.80 7.54
C HIS A 290 24.31 -18.12 8.75
N ASP A 291 25.21 -19.10 8.71
CA ASP A 291 25.71 -19.73 9.95
C ASP A 291 27.08 -19.24 10.46
N PHE A 292 27.81 -18.44 9.69
CA PHE A 292 29.19 -18.05 10.04
C PHE A 292 29.35 -16.52 10.12
N THR A 293 28.57 -15.84 10.97
CA THR A 293 28.70 -14.37 11.16
C THR A 293 28.87 -13.98 12.63
N LYS A 294 29.97 -13.26 12.92
CA LYS A 294 30.22 -12.67 14.25
C LYS A 294 29.79 -11.21 14.33
N PHE A 295 29.93 -10.50 13.23
CA PHE A 295 29.62 -9.08 13.12
C PHE A 295 28.26 -8.88 12.44
N LYS A 296 27.54 -7.86 12.87
CA LYS A 296 26.28 -7.43 12.27
C LYS A 296 26.23 -5.92 12.28
N LEU A 297 25.62 -5.36 11.25
CA LEU A 297 25.33 -3.94 11.16
C LEU A 297 23.86 -3.70 11.51
N VAL A 298 23.59 -2.59 12.17
CA VAL A 298 22.23 -2.14 12.51
C VAL A 298 21.96 -0.85 11.75
N PRO A 299 21.17 -0.89 10.67
CA PRO A 299 20.70 0.32 10.02
C PRO A 299 19.58 0.95 10.86
N SER A 300 19.76 2.19 11.29
CA SER A 300 18.70 3.00 11.90
C SER A 300 18.14 3.97 10.88
N ALA A 301 16.83 4.01 10.76
CA ALA A 301 16.13 4.90 9.85
C ALA A 301 15.54 6.09 10.63
N VAL A 302 15.79 7.29 10.13
CA VAL A 302 15.23 8.54 10.64
C VAL A 302 14.53 9.24 9.47
N LEU A 303 13.21 9.25 9.50
CA LEU A 303 12.39 9.97 8.52
C LEU A 303 12.06 11.36 9.05
N LEU A 304 12.69 12.38 8.47
CA LEU A 304 12.29 13.79 8.64
C LEU A 304 11.08 14.02 7.75
N THR A 305 9.90 14.03 8.36
CA THR A 305 8.63 14.03 7.62
C THR A 305 8.27 15.44 7.15
N ASP A 306 7.88 15.56 5.90
CA ASP A 306 7.29 16.78 5.34
C ASP A 306 5.90 16.98 5.96
N ILE A 307 5.77 17.96 6.87
CA ILE A 307 4.49 18.22 7.54
C ILE A 307 3.50 18.79 6.50
N PRO A 308 2.36 18.12 6.26
CA PRO A 308 1.36 18.59 5.30
C PRO A 308 0.61 19.83 5.80
N LYS A 309 -0.13 20.49 4.92
CA LYS A 309 -0.96 21.66 5.27
C LYS A 309 -2.22 21.29 6.06
N ASP A 310 -2.67 20.04 5.94
CA ASP A 310 -3.90 19.54 6.52
C ASP A 310 -3.74 18.07 6.96
N ILE A 311 -4.69 17.62 7.80
CA ILE A 311 -4.64 16.28 8.42
C ILE A 311 -4.85 15.14 7.41
N GLY A 312 -5.45 15.44 6.25
CA GLY A 312 -5.63 14.49 5.14
C GLY A 312 -4.36 14.30 4.30
N GLY A 313 -3.37 15.18 4.44
CA GLY A 313 -2.08 15.07 3.79
C GLY A 313 -1.21 13.90 4.29
N SER A 314 -0.13 13.64 3.55
CA SER A 314 0.75 12.50 3.82
C SER A 314 1.83 12.83 4.84
N PHE A 315 1.79 12.15 5.99
CA PHE A 315 2.89 12.11 6.99
C PHE A 315 3.91 10.99 6.72
N TYR A 316 3.95 10.47 5.50
CA TYR A 316 4.85 9.39 5.07
C TYR A 316 5.79 9.84 3.95
N GLN A 317 5.91 11.15 3.74
CA GLN A 317 6.83 11.77 2.78
C GLN A 317 7.85 12.58 3.57
N GLY A 318 9.06 12.70 3.03
CA GLY A 318 10.12 13.44 3.70
C GLY A 318 11.51 12.95 3.36
N ASN A 319 12.50 13.51 4.05
CA ASN A 319 13.90 13.15 3.91
C ASN A 319 14.21 11.92 4.77
N LEU A 320 14.67 10.85 4.13
CA LEU A 320 15.09 9.64 4.84
C LEU A 320 16.60 9.68 5.10
N GLN A 321 16.97 9.69 6.37
CA GLN A 321 18.34 9.52 6.84
C GLN A 321 18.53 8.09 7.33
N VAL A 322 19.67 7.49 7.01
CA VAL A 322 20.06 6.15 7.47
C VAL A 322 21.40 6.22 8.17
N ILE A 323 21.48 5.62 9.35
CA ILE A 323 22.71 5.50 10.13
C ILE A 323 23.07 4.03 10.20
N LEU A 324 24.29 3.67 9.80
CA LEU A 324 24.80 2.31 9.91
C LEU A 324 25.69 2.19 11.14
N LYS A 325 25.27 1.33 12.08
CA LYS A 325 26.00 1.07 13.31
C LYS A 325 26.62 -0.31 13.31
N ASP A 326 27.81 -0.45 13.86
CA ASP A 326 28.35 -1.76 14.25
C ASP A 326 27.67 -2.27 15.53
N GLN A 327 27.03 -3.43 15.47
CA GLN A 327 26.34 -4.00 16.63
C GLN A 327 27.29 -4.28 17.81
N VAL A 328 28.58 -4.57 17.54
CA VAL A 328 29.52 -4.91 18.60
C VAL A 328 29.85 -3.68 19.44
N PHE A 329 30.35 -2.61 18.82
CA PHE A 329 30.84 -1.43 19.56
C PHE A 329 29.90 -0.23 19.55
N GLU A 330 28.89 -0.21 18.70
CA GLU A 330 27.98 0.93 18.49
C GLU A 330 26.54 0.52 18.80
N THR A 331 26.33 0.00 20.00
CA THR A 331 25.01 -0.42 20.46
C THR A 331 24.01 0.72 20.46
N SER A 332 22.80 0.47 19.93
CA SER A 332 21.63 1.32 20.13
C SER A 332 21.42 1.56 21.62
N LYS A 333 21.63 2.81 22.05
CA LYS A 333 21.45 3.28 23.43
C LYS A 333 20.77 4.65 23.37
N PRO A 334 19.99 5.05 24.38
CA PRO A 334 19.26 6.31 24.36
C PRO A 334 20.15 7.54 24.08
N PHE A 335 21.30 7.67 24.74
CA PHE A 335 22.25 8.77 24.52
C PHE A 335 22.92 8.76 23.15
N ARG A 336 23.18 7.56 22.58
CA ARG A 336 23.70 7.44 21.22
C ARG A 336 22.67 7.92 20.21
N HIS A 337 21.41 7.50 20.37
CA HIS A 337 20.32 7.99 19.53
C HIS A 337 20.13 9.50 19.64
N ALA A 338 20.24 10.07 20.84
CA ALA A 338 20.18 11.53 21.02
C ALA A 338 21.33 12.23 20.28
N ALA A 339 22.57 11.74 20.36
CA ALA A 339 23.71 12.29 19.63
C ALA A 339 23.53 12.20 18.10
N GLU A 340 23.04 11.06 17.61
CA GLU A 340 22.71 10.84 16.21
C GLU A 340 21.64 11.81 15.71
N LEU A 341 20.57 12.01 16.48
CA LEU A 341 19.51 12.95 16.15
C LEU A 341 19.99 14.40 16.20
N ASN A 342 20.81 14.76 17.20
CA ASN A 342 21.42 16.09 17.31
C ASN A 342 22.20 16.44 16.05
N LYS A 343 23.05 15.50 15.60
CA LYS A 343 23.84 15.64 14.37
C LYS A 343 22.96 15.83 13.13
N ILE A 344 21.89 15.03 12.99
CA ILE A 344 20.96 15.14 11.84
C ILE A 344 20.23 16.49 11.85
N LEU A 345 19.80 16.97 13.02
CA LEU A 345 19.04 18.20 13.16
C LEU A 345 19.92 19.45 12.97
N GLU A 346 21.15 19.44 13.47
CA GLU A 346 22.14 20.51 13.23
C GLU A 346 22.40 20.71 11.73
N LEU A 347 22.41 19.63 10.93
CA LEU A 347 22.61 19.69 9.48
C LEU A 347 21.42 20.28 8.70
N LYS A 348 20.21 20.26 9.26
CA LYS A 348 18.94 20.49 8.52
C LYS A 348 18.19 21.77 8.93
N PHE A 349 18.85 22.66 9.70
CA PHE A 349 18.25 23.76 10.46
C PHE A 349 17.35 23.25 11.61
N VAL A 350 17.67 23.68 12.83
CA VAL A 350 16.91 23.35 14.02
C VAL A 350 15.68 24.24 14.08
N THR A 351 14.49 23.64 14.12
CA THR A 351 13.26 24.36 14.44
C THR A 351 13.03 24.33 15.96
N PRO A 352 12.43 25.37 16.56
CA PRO A 352 12.26 25.42 18.02
C PRO A 352 11.43 24.27 18.61
N ILE A 353 10.57 23.66 17.80
CA ILE A 353 9.74 22.53 18.20
C ILE A 353 10.21 21.27 17.46
N VAL A 354 10.47 20.19 18.20
CA VAL A 354 10.79 18.88 17.65
C VAL A 354 9.82 17.84 18.18
N ALA A 355 9.25 17.03 17.29
CA ALA A 355 8.43 15.88 17.63
C ALA A 355 9.10 14.59 17.17
N ILE A 356 9.24 13.62 18.06
CA ILE A 356 9.81 12.31 17.80
C ILE A 356 8.73 11.26 17.95
N TYR A 357 8.63 10.35 16.98
CA TYR A 357 7.72 9.22 17.01
C TYR A 357 8.46 7.91 16.77
N SER A 358 8.32 6.97 17.71
CA SER A 358 9.00 5.67 17.68
C SER A 358 8.03 4.50 17.89
N ASP A 359 8.53 3.28 17.74
CA ASP A 359 7.77 2.07 18.03
C ASP A 359 7.61 1.80 19.56
N GLY A 360 8.43 2.47 20.39
CA GLY A 360 8.44 2.33 21.84
C GLY A 360 9.25 1.14 22.35
N GLY A 361 10.22 0.65 21.58
CA GLY A 361 11.22 -0.34 22.03
C GLY A 361 12.01 0.12 23.26
N PRO A 362 12.84 -0.75 23.87
CA PRO A 362 13.54 -0.45 25.14
C PRO A 362 14.31 0.88 25.12
N ASP A 363 14.98 1.20 24.02
CA ASP A 363 15.80 2.42 23.85
C ASP A 363 14.97 3.66 23.49
N HIS A 364 13.67 3.51 23.28
CA HIS A 364 12.72 4.59 22.98
C HIS A 364 11.52 4.61 23.96
N ARG A 365 11.59 3.83 25.03
CA ARG A 365 10.54 3.73 26.03
C ARG A 365 10.59 4.94 26.97
N ILE A 366 9.71 5.91 26.74
CA ILE A 366 9.59 7.17 27.49
C ILE A 366 9.35 7.04 29.01
N THR A 367 9.09 5.84 29.53
CA THR A 367 8.98 5.57 30.97
C THR A 367 10.33 5.25 31.62
N TYR A 368 11.38 5.01 30.84
CA TYR A 368 12.72 4.72 31.34
C TYR A 368 13.49 6.02 31.56
N LEU A 369 14.16 6.12 32.71
CA LEU A 369 14.91 7.32 33.09
C LEU A 369 16.02 7.63 32.08
N SER A 370 16.75 6.62 31.58
CA SER A 370 17.80 6.83 30.58
C SER A 370 17.28 7.46 29.29
N VAL A 371 16.07 7.09 28.85
CA VAL A 371 15.40 7.69 27.69
C VAL A 371 14.91 9.11 27.98
N GLN A 372 14.38 9.35 29.17
CA GLN A 372 13.97 10.69 29.59
C GLN A 372 15.17 11.65 29.65
N LEU A 373 16.27 11.22 30.26
CA LEU A 373 17.50 12.00 30.35
C LEU A 373 18.12 12.23 28.97
N SER A 374 18.12 11.25 28.06
CA SER A 374 18.63 11.47 26.72
C SER A 374 17.78 12.46 25.91
N LEU A 375 16.46 12.48 26.11
CA LEU A 375 15.56 13.46 25.51
C LEU A 375 15.77 14.86 26.12
N ILE A 376 15.96 14.97 27.43
CA ILE A 376 16.32 16.24 28.09
C ILE A 376 17.66 16.76 27.57
N ALA A 377 18.65 15.87 27.43
CA ALA A 377 19.95 16.19 26.86
C ALA A 377 19.81 16.77 25.44
N LEU A 378 18.99 16.12 24.60
CA LEU A 378 18.71 16.57 23.24
C LEU A 378 18.01 17.94 23.24
N PHE A 379 17.04 18.14 24.14
CA PHE A 379 16.31 19.41 24.30
C PHE A 379 17.25 20.57 24.63
N VAL A 380 18.17 20.38 25.59
CA VAL A 380 19.14 21.40 25.99
C VAL A 380 20.17 21.67 24.90
N ASN A 381 20.73 20.62 24.28
CA ASN A 381 21.78 20.80 23.27
C ASN A 381 21.30 21.51 22.01
N LEU A 382 20.03 21.32 21.63
CA LEU A 382 19.43 21.96 20.48
C LEU A 382 18.74 23.29 20.81
N ASP A 383 18.75 23.73 22.07
CA ASP A 383 18.07 24.93 22.55
C ASP A 383 16.60 25.00 22.09
N LEU A 384 15.86 23.91 22.33
CA LEU A 384 14.47 23.78 21.87
C LEU A 384 13.51 24.52 22.81
N ASP A 385 12.43 25.06 22.24
CA ASP A 385 11.27 25.54 23.01
C ASP A 385 10.37 24.38 23.43
N MET A 386 10.31 23.32 22.62
CA MET A 386 9.47 22.16 22.92
C MET A 386 9.98 20.88 22.26
N LEU A 387 10.09 19.81 23.05
CA LEU A 387 10.33 18.45 22.57
C LEU A 387 9.15 17.54 22.93
N VAL A 388 8.55 16.92 21.92
CA VAL A 388 7.44 15.96 22.09
C VAL A 388 7.89 14.58 21.67
N ALA A 389 7.94 13.63 22.61
CA ALA A 389 8.23 12.23 22.32
C ALA A 389 6.96 11.38 22.46
N ALA A 390 6.55 10.75 21.37
CA ALA A 390 5.39 9.86 21.32
C ALA A 390 5.78 8.49 20.75
N ARG A 391 4.96 7.48 21.03
CA ARG A 391 5.24 6.09 20.66
C ARG A 391 4.00 5.37 20.16
N THR A 392 4.20 4.33 19.35
CA THR A 392 3.12 3.41 19.00
C THR A 392 2.68 2.56 20.19
N ALA A 393 1.44 2.08 20.12
CA ALA A 393 1.00 0.99 21.00
C ALA A 393 1.80 -0.30 20.67
N PRO A 394 2.02 -1.20 21.65
CA PRO A 394 2.60 -2.50 21.38
C PRO A 394 1.87 -3.22 20.24
N LEU A 395 2.61 -3.99 19.44
CA LEU A 395 2.11 -4.74 18.27
C LEU A 395 1.61 -3.86 17.10
N GLN A 396 1.82 -2.55 17.16
CA GLN A 396 1.32 -1.57 16.18
C GLN A 396 2.43 -0.71 15.56
N SER A 397 3.66 -1.21 15.53
CA SER A 397 4.82 -0.53 14.94
C SER A 397 4.61 -0.15 13.47
N PHE A 398 3.79 -0.89 12.72
CA PHE A 398 3.42 -0.57 11.34
C PHE A 398 2.74 0.80 11.15
N ARG A 399 2.27 1.42 12.24
CA ARG A 399 1.71 2.78 12.22
C ARG A 399 2.80 3.86 12.24
N ASN A 400 4.01 3.53 12.69
CA ASN A 400 5.16 4.41 12.66
C ASN A 400 5.50 4.76 11.20
N PRO A 401 5.53 6.05 10.81
CA PRO A 401 5.74 6.43 9.41
C PRO A 401 7.00 5.83 8.75
N VAL A 402 8.10 5.78 9.48
CA VAL A 402 9.39 5.24 9.03
C VAL A 402 9.32 3.76 8.65
N GLU A 403 8.36 2.98 9.18
CA GLU A 403 8.24 1.56 8.85
C GLU A 403 7.95 1.34 7.35
N ARG A 404 7.34 2.32 6.66
CA ARG A 404 7.18 2.28 5.21
C ARG A 404 8.50 2.40 4.45
N CYS A 405 9.46 3.14 5.02
CA CYS A 405 10.80 3.34 4.45
C CYS A 405 11.61 2.03 4.44
N MET A 406 11.32 1.11 5.36
CA MET A 406 12.02 -0.16 5.48
C MET A 406 11.97 -0.99 4.19
N ALA A 407 10.88 -0.88 3.42
CA ALA A 407 10.75 -1.54 2.12
C ALA A 407 11.76 -1.00 1.09
N THR A 408 11.98 0.32 1.06
CA THR A 408 12.99 0.96 0.21
C THR A 408 14.40 0.50 0.59
N LEU A 409 14.72 0.47 1.88
CA LEU A 409 16.02 -0.04 2.35
C LEU A 409 16.21 -1.53 1.99
N ASN A 410 15.14 -2.33 2.03
CA ASN A 410 15.21 -3.73 1.58
C ASN A 410 15.52 -3.86 0.08
N LEU A 411 15.14 -2.89 -0.77
CA LEU A 411 15.49 -2.91 -2.20
C LEU A 411 17.00 -2.75 -2.38
N GLY A 412 17.63 -1.83 -1.64
CA GLY A 412 19.08 -1.68 -1.67
C GLY A 412 19.81 -2.94 -1.21
N LEU A 413 19.28 -3.62 -0.19
CA LEU A 413 19.92 -4.81 0.38
C LEU A 413 19.68 -6.11 -0.41
N GLN A 414 18.76 -6.15 -1.37
CA GLN A 414 18.40 -7.37 -2.11
C GLN A 414 19.55 -8.00 -2.91
N PHE A 415 20.59 -7.22 -3.20
CA PHE A 415 21.68 -7.57 -4.11
C PHE A 415 23.04 -7.40 -3.47
N VAL A 416 23.07 -7.31 -2.15
CA VAL A 416 24.29 -7.05 -1.40
C VAL A 416 24.70 -8.29 -0.63
N SER A 417 25.92 -8.75 -0.92
CA SER A 417 26.65 -9.71 -0.12
C SER A 417 27.89 -9.04 0.45
N ILE A 418 28.08 -9.13 1.76
CA ILE A 418 29.16 -8.43 2.46
C ILE A 418 29.93 -9.36 3.37
N SER A 419 31.23 -9.13 3.43
CA SER A 419 32.15 -9.69 4.42
C SER A 419 33.07 -8.61 4.94
N ARG A 420 33.49 -8.76 6.19
CA ARG A 420 34.51 -7.90 6.80
C ARG A 420 35.87 -8.13 6.13
N ALA A 421 36.73 -7.13 6.18
CA ALA A 421 38.12 -7.29 5.78
C ALA A 421 38.85 -8.24 6.75
N LYS A 422 39.82 -9.01 6.23
CA LYS A 422 40.70 -9.83 7.06
C LYS A 422 41.59 -8.92 7.90
N MET A 423 41.62 -9.13 9.21
CA MET A 423 42.56 -8.46 10.11
C MET A 423 43.91 -9.21 10.10
N ASP A 424 44.88 -8.71 10.86
CA ASP A 424 46.13 -9.42 11.12
C ASP A 424 45.88 -10.78 11.80
N ASP A 425 46.79 -11.73 11.59
CA ASP A 425 46.60 -13.10 12.04
C ASP A 425 46.53 -13.23 13.57
N GLU A 426 47.10 -12.27 14.33
CA GLU A 426 46.97 -12.22 15.80
C GLU A 426 45.56 -11.82 16.23
N ALA A 427 45.02 -10.73 15.65
CA ALA A 427 43.65 -10.29 15.86
C ALA A 427 42.63 -11.37 15.48
N GLU A 428 42.83 -12.04 14.34
CA GLU A 428 41.97 -13.14 13.88
C GLU A 428 41.97 -14.33 14.85
N LYS A 429 43.14 -14.70 15.38
CA LYS A 429 43.26 -15.75 16.40
C LYS A 429 42.56 -15.35 17.70
N ALA A 430 42.64 -14.09 18.10
CA ALA A 430 42.02 -13.58 19.31
C ALA A 430 40.49 -13.70 19.26
N ILE A 431 39.87 -13.30 18.14
CA ILE A 431 38.40 -13.34 17.99
C ILE A 431 37.87 -14.71 17.56
N LYS A 432 38.74 -15.67 17.18
CA LYS A 432 38.33 -16.97 16.58
C LYS A 432 37.30 -17.71 17.44
N LYS A 433 37.49 -17.74 18.77
CA LYS A 433 36.64 -18.44 19.74
C LYS A 433 35.44 -17.61 20.24
N SER A 434 35.37 -16.33 19.89
CA SER A 434 34.29 -15.44 20.33
C SER A 434 33.06 -15.60 19.43
N SER A 435 31.98 -16.15 19.99
CA SER A 435 30.70 -16.37 19.29
C SER A 435 29.58 -15.44 19.77
N THR A 436 29.80 -14.65 20.83
CA THR A 436 28.81 -13.73 21.39
C THR A 436 29.31 -12.30 21.38
N LEU A 437 28.39 -11.32 21.32
CA LEU A 437 28.74 -9.89 21.37
C LEU A 437 29.53 -9.54 22.63
N LYS A 438 29.16 -10.13 23.78
CA LYS A 438 29.89 -9.94 25.04
C LYS A 438 31.31 -10.50 24.96
N ALA A 439 31.48 -11.72 24.44
CA ALA A 439 32.82 -12.29 24.28
C ALA A 439 33.70 -11.48 23.31
N LEU A 440 33.11 -10.88 22.27
CA LEU A 440 33.84 -9.98 21.36
C LEU A 440 34.29 -8.71 22.08
N ARG A 441 33.43 -8.08 22.87
CA ARG A 441 33.77 -6.90 23.68
C ARG A 441 34.82 -7.20 24.73
N ASP A 442 34.64 -8.28 25.48
CA ASP A 442 35.57 -8.70 26.54
C ASP A 442 36.97 -9.01 25.98
N VAL A 443 37.06 -9.60 24.78
CA VAL A 443 38.34 -9.85 24.11
C VAL A 443 38.96 -8.54 23.61
N ALA A 444 38.15 -7.66 23.02
CA ALA A 444 38.60 -6.34 22.56
C ALA A 444 39.13 -5.46 23.70
N GLU A 445 38.62 -5.61 24.93
CA GLU A 445 39.14 -4.92 26.12
C GLU A 445 40.42 -5.55 26.67
N LYS A 446 40.62 -6.86 26.51
CA LYS A 446 41.70 -7.60 27.19
C LYS A 446 42.96 -7.78 26.35
N LYS A 447 42.86 -7.92 25.02
CA LYS A 447 44.00 -8.26 24.13
C LYS A 447 43.70 -7.95 22.66
N PRO A 448 44.72 -7.58 21.86
CA PRO A 448 45.70 -6.50 22.04
C PRO A 448 45.04 -5.10 22.13
N GLN A 449 45.81 -4.08 22.54
CA GLN A 449 45.32 -2.71 22.81
C GLN A 449 44.57 -2.07 21.61
N ASP A 450 44.92 -2.47 20.39
CA ASP A 450 44.39 -1.96 19.13
C ASP A 450 43.31 -2.87 18.49
N LEU A 451 42.93 -3.97 19.15
CA LEU A 451 41.99 -4.94 18.58
C LEU A 451 40.62 -4.31 18.29
N LYS A 452 40.13 -3.43 19.17
CA LYS A 452 38.88 -2.72 18.98
C LYS A 452 38.89 -1.91 17.69
N ASP A 453 39.97 -1.19 17.42
CA ASP A 453 40.10 -0.34 16.24
C ASP A 453 40.26 -1.19 14.97
N LYS A 454 41.04 -2.27 15.03
CA LYS A 454 41.16 -3.26 13.95
C LYS A 454 39.80 -3.89 13.60
N MET A 455 39.01 -4.24 14.61
CA MET A 455 37.67 -4.78 14.41
C MET A 455 36.74 -3.74 13.77
N LYS A 456 36.76 -2.48 14.22
CA LYS A 456 36.01 -1.38 13.58
C LYS A 456 36.43 -1.14 12.13
N GLN A 457 37.74 -1.11 11.87
CA GLN A 457 38.28 -0.98 10.51
C GLN A 457 37.86 -2.15 9.61
N SER A 458 37.76 -3.36 10.16
CA SER A 458 37.36 -4.55 9.39
C SER A 458 35.95 -4.44 8.81
N VAL A 459 35.03 -3.74 9.49
CA VAL A 459 33.64 -3.54 9.04
C VAL A 459 33.43 -2.23 8.27
N HIS A 460 34.43 -1.35 8.23
CA HIS A 460 34.33 -0.05 7.56
C HIS A 460 34.04 -0.16 6.06
N LYS A 461 34.68 -1.13 5.37
CA LYS A 461 34.41 -1.38 3.94
C LYS A 461 32.96 -1.81 3.68
N PRO A 462 32.40 -2.79 4.41
CA PRO A 462 30.96 -3.09 4.37
C PRO A 462 30.05 -1.89 4.63
N ILE A 463 30.38 -1.04 5.60
CA ILE A 463 29.61 0.17 5.93
C ILE A 463 29.61 1.12 4.73
N GLY A 464 30.76 1.51 4.21
CA GLY A 464 30.84 2.44 3.07
C GLY A 464 30.17 1.89 1.80
N LEU A 465 30.20 0.57 1.58
CA LEU A 465 29.45 -0.05 0.48
C LEU A 465 27.94 0.10 0.67
N LEU A 466 27.44 -0.16 1.88
CA LEU A 466 26.02 -0.02 2.19
C LEU A 466 25.55 1.43 2.18
N GLU A 467 26.37 2.36 2.65
CA GLU A 467 26.10 3.80 2.55
C GLU A 467 25.91 4.20 1.11
N SER A 468 26.89 3.86 0.25
CA SER A 468 26.82 4.11 -1.19
C SER A 468 25.60 3.44 -1.85
N VAL A 469 25.20 2.24 -1.41
CA VAL A 469 23.99 1.58 -1.89
C VAL A 469 22.73 2.36 -1.48
N PHE A 470 22.65 2.79 -0.23
CA PHE A 470 21.50 3.54 0.26
C PHE A 470 21.42 4.93 -0.36
N GLU A 471 22.51 5.65 -0.53
CA GLU A 471 22.55 6.97 -1.18
C GLU A 471 22.07 6.94 -2.64
N ARG A 472 22.19 5.79 -3.32
CA ARG A 472 21.62 5.59 -4.67
C ARG A 472 20.10 5.35 -4.67
N LEU A 473 19.50 5.08 -3.51
CA LEU A 473 18.06 4.91 -3.40
C LEU A 473 17.37 6.26 -3.33
N GLN A 474 16.11 6.26 -3.77
CA GLN A 474 15.20 7.39 -3.58
C GLN A 474 14.04 6.92 -2.71
N TYR A 475 13.74 7.71 -1.68
CA TYR A 475 12.51 7.56 -0.92
C TYR A 475 11.54 8.65 -1.37
N THR A 476 10.43 8.24 -1.96
CA THR A 476 9.45 9.14 -2.60
C THR A 476 10.09 9.94 -3.75
N SER A 477 10.43 11.21 -3.54
CA SER A 477 11.08 12.08 -4.53
C SER A 477 12.46 12.57 -4.10
N GLN A 478 12.92 12.22 -2.90
CA GLN A 478 14.20 12.67 -2.36
C GLN A 478 15.22 11.52 -2.31
N PRO A 479 16.51 11.81 -2.49
CA PRO A 479 17.57 10.83 -2.26
C PRO A 479 17.57 10.42 -0.78
N VAL A 480 17.85 9.16 -0.52
CA VAL A 480 18.16 8.69 0.82
C VAL A 480 19.54 9.22 1.18
N CYS A 481 19.69 9.77 2.38
CA CYS A 481 20.96 10.29 2.87
C CYS A 481 21.51 9.32 3.93
N THR A 482 22.83 9.23 4.02
CA THR A 482 23.50 8.47 5.08
C THR A 482 24.30 9.39 5.96
N THR A 483 24.23 9.14 7.27
CA THR A 483 24.99 9.87 8.28
C THR A 483 25.79 8.87 9.09
N GLY A 484 27.06 9.18 9.36
CA GLY A 484 27.91 8.32 10.19
C GLY A 484 27.39 8.20 11.62
N SER A 485 27.57 7.02 12.21
CA SER A 485 27.29 6.71 13.62
C SER A 485 27.90 7.74 14.57
N ALA A 486 27.25 7.99 15.70
CA ALA A 486 27.78 8.94 16.68
C ALA A 486 29.10 8.45 17.30
N SER A 487 30.09 9.34 17.29
CA SER A 487 31.37 9.20 17.98
C SER A 487 31.21 9.27 19.49
N GLU A 488 32.19 8.74 20.23
CA GLU A 488 32.19 8.82 21.69
C GLU A 488 32.24 10.28 22.20
N GLU A 489 32.86 11.19 21.44
CA GLU A 489 32.90 12.62 21.73
C GLU A 489 31.51 13.27 21.59
N GLU A 490 30.80 12.99 20.50
CA GLU A 490 29.41 13.46 20.30
C GLU A 490 28.49 12.93 21.41
N ILE A 491 28.63 11.66 21.80
CA ILE A 491 27.86 11.07 22.91
C ILE A 491 28.22 11.74 24.25
N SER A 492 29.51 11.99 24.49
CA SER A 492 29.98 12.66 25.71
C SER A 492 29.46 14.09 25.79
N LYS A 493 29.42 14.84 24.68
CA LYS A 493 28.82 16.18 24.60
C LYS A 493 27.35 16.16 25.01
N ILE A 494 26.56 15.24 24.47
CA ILE A 494 25.15 15.09 24.85
C ILE A 494 25.01 14.72 26.33
N THR A 495 25.84 13.79 26.81
CA THR A 495 25.81 13.35 28.21
C THR A 495 26.17 14.47 29.18
N GLN A 496 27.15 15.31 28.82
CA GLN A 496 27.60 16.43 29.64
C GLN A 496 26.47 17.43 29.92
N ALA A 497 25.60 17.70 28.95
CA ALA A 497 24.46 18.60 29.15
C ALA A 497 23.53 18.15 30.29
N VAL A 498 23.42 16.84 30.55
CA VAL A 498 22.64 16.32 31.69
C VAL A 498 23.41 16.43 33.00
N LEU A 499 24.72 16.17 32.97
CA LEU A 499 25.58 16.33 34.14
C LEU A 499 25.69 17.78 34.60
N ASP A 500 25.62 18.73 33.67
CA ASP A 500 25.60 20.16 33.97
C ASP A 500 24.29 20.58 34.66
N LEU A 501 23.19 19.87 34.40
CA LEU A 501 21.90 20.06 35.08
C LEU A 501 21.87 19.43 36.47
N ASP A 502 22.35 18.19 36.59
CA ASP A 502 22.47 17.49 37.88
C ASP A 502 23.75 16.63 37.92
N PRO A 503 24.80 17.11 38.63
CA PRO A 503 26.06 16.40 38.77
C PRO A 503 25.96 15.05 39.51
N ASN A 504 24.86 14.76 40.20
CA ASN A 504 24.68 13.51 40.95
C ASN A 504 24.22 12.34 40.10
N ILE A 505 23.93 12.58 38.81
CA ILE A 505 23.48 11.54 37.90
C ILE A 505 24.63 10.58 37.59
N ASP A 506 24.47 9.31 37.99
CA ASP A 506 25.42 8.25 37.70
C ASP A 506 25.24 7.73 36.27
N VAL A 507 26.07 8.25 35.36
CA VAL A 507 26.09 7.88 33.93
C VAL A 507 26.28 6.37 33.72
N ASN A 508 26.94 5.66 34.65
CA ASN A 508 27.17 4.22 34.51
C ASN A 508 25.90 3.39 34.74
N LYS A 509 24.85 3.99 35.30
CA LYS A 509 23.53 3.38 35.52
C LYS A 509 22.51 3.76 34.44
N LEU A 510 22.90 4.57 33.46
CA LEU A 510 22.09 5.00 32.31
C LEU A 510 22.43 4.18 31.05
#